data_AF-A0A7Y0XFG5-F1
#
_entry.id   AF-A0A7Y0XFG5-F1
#
_cell.length_a   1.000
_cell.length_b   1.000
_cell.length_c   1.000
_cell.angle_alpha   90.00
_cell.angle_beta   90.00
_cell.angle_gamma   90.00
#
_symmetry.space_group_name_H-M   'P 1'
#
loop_
_entity.id
_entity.type
_entity.pdbx_description
1 polymer ?
#
loop_
_entity_poly.entity_id
_entity_poly.type
_entity_poly.pdbx_seq_one_letter_code
_entity_poly.pdbx_strand_id
1 'polypeptide(L)'
;GRNCELFDNTRQWAYRAIREYWAPNYKRKWNAAVYDKVESTNSQFNVPLPVSEVKAIAKSIANWTYREFTPEKKSQWHAKKGAKGGKVSKGGGRPSLNEPWVELGISRRTYFRWKSTGKL
;
A
#
# COMPACT_ATOMS: atom_id res chain seq x y z
N GLY A 1 17.71 -3.97 21.75
CA GLY A 1 17.83 -2.84 22.72
C GLY A 1 16.84 -1.75 22.38
N ARG A 2 16.54 -0.85 23.32
CA ARG A 2 15.48 0.19 23.20
C ARG A 2 15.57 1.06 21.95
N ASN A 3 16.78 1.47 21.54
CA ASN A 3 16.98 2.26 20.32
C ASN A 3 16.51 1.49 19.06
N CYS A 4 16.91 0.23 18.90
CA CYS A 4 16.49 -0.61 17.78
C CYS A 4 14.97 -0.82 17.76
N GLU A 5 14.37 -1.09 18.91
CA GLU A 5 12.93 -1.29 19.03
C GLU A 5 12.15 -0.03 18.66
N LEU A 6 12.57 1.14 19.15
CA LEU A 6 11.99 2.42 18.80
C LEU A 6 12.09 2.69 17.30
N PHE A 7 13.25 2.42 16.70
CA PHE A 7 13.47 2.56 15.27
C PHE A 7 12.61 1.61 14.45
N ASP A 8 12.54 0.33 14.83
CA ASP A 8 11.78 -0.71 14.13
C ASP A 8 10.28 -0.46 14.16
N ASN A 9 9.74 -0.06 15.31
CA ASN A 9 8.32 0.28 15.44
C ASN A 9 7.97 1.53 14.62
N THR A 10 8.81 2.57 14.71
CA THR A 10 8.52 3.83 14.02
C THR A 10 8.69 3.72 12.50
N ARG A 11 9.71 3.01 12.00
CA ARG A 11 9.94 2.89 10.55
C ARG A 11 8.81 2.12 9.85
N GLN A 12 8.25 1.09 10.48
CA GLN A 12 7.16 0.30 9.90
C GLN A 12 5.90 1.15 9.71
N TRP A 13 5.59 1.99 10.72
CA TRP A 13 4.55 3.01 10.59
C TRP A 13 4.89 4.00 9.47
N ALA A 14 6.12 4.50 9.42
CA ALA A 14 6.54 5.53 8.49
C ALA A 14 6.41 5.12 7.01
N TYR A 15 6.67 3.84 6.68
CA TYR A 15 6.51 3.29 5.32
C TYR A 15 5.06 3.36 4.81
N ARG A 16 4.10 3.40 5.73
CA ARG A 16 2.67 3.52 5.41
C ARG A 16 2.25 4.99 5.44
N ALA A 17 2.57 5.69 6.51
CA ALA A 17 2.12 7.05 6.78
C ALA A 17 2.62 8.08 5.77
N ILE A 18 3.86 7.96 5.25
CA ILE A 18 4.43 9.00 4.36
C ILE A 18 3.57 9.32 3.13
N ARG A 19 2.77 8.35 2.69
CA ARG A 19 1.87 8.49 1.52
C ARG A 19 0.74 9.47 1.77
N GLU A 20 0.32 9.66 3.01
CA GLU A 20 -0.71 10.63 3.40
C GLU A 20 -0.17 12.07 3.36
N TYR A 21 1.16 12.23 3.37
CA TYR A 21 1.82 13.54 3.35
C TYR A 21 2.27 13.98 1.96
N TRP A 22 2.05 13.18 0.91
CA TRP A 22 2.43 13.54 -0.46
C TRP A 22 1.71 14.80 -0.93
N ALA A 23 2.41 15.94 -0.85
CA ALA A 23 1.97 17.25 -1.28
C ALA A 23 3.20 18.10 -1.65
N PRO A 24 3.08 19.20 -2.39
CA PRO A 24 4.20 20.12 -2.60
C PRO A 24 4.81 20.58 -1.26
N ASN A 25 6.14 20.57 -1.14
CA ASN A 25 6.89 21.06 0.03
C ASN A 25 6.54 20.41 1.38
N TYR A 26 6.08 19.16 1.39
CA TYR A 26 5.65 18.47 2.60
C TYR A 26 6.76 18.06 3.57
N LYS A 27 8.05 18.21 3.20
CA LYS A 27 9.20 17.73 3.99
C LYS A 27 9.17 18.21 5.45
N ARG A 28 8.81 19.47 5.70
CA ARG A 28 8.73 20.02 7.06
C ARG A 28 7.61 19.35 7.87
N LYS A 29 6.42 19.19 7.27
CA LYS A 29 5.28 18.51 7.89
C LYS A 29 5.60 17.04 8.18
N TRP A 30 6.29 16.38 7.25
CA TRP A 30 6.73 15.01 7.42
C TRP A 30 7.74 14.84 8.57
N ASN A 31 8.77 15.68 8.61
CA ASN A 31 9.76 15.63 9.69
C ASN A 31 9.13 15.82 11.08
N ALA A 32 8.16 16.73 11.21
CA ALA A 32 7.41 16.92 12.45
C ALA A 32 6.60 15.68 12.81
N ALA A 33 5.83 15.12 11.86
CA ALA A 33 5.03 13.92 12.11
C ALA A 33 5.86 12.70 12.53
N VAL A 34 7.04 12.49 11.93
CA VAL A 34 7.95 11.41 12.35
C VAL A 34 8.49 11.69 13.75
N TYR A 35 8.87 12.92 14.06
CA TYR A 35 9.33 13.29 15.41
C TYR A 35 8.26 12.99 16.45
N ASP A 36 7.04 13.47 16.25
CA ASP A 36 5.91 13.27 17.17
C ASP A 36 5.63 11.77 17.37
N LYS A 37 5.76 10.97 16.31
CA LYS A 37 5.59 9.51 16.40
C LYS A 37 6.69 8.84 17.21
N VAL A 38 7.96 9.21 17.00
CA VAL A 38 9.09 8.67 17.76
C VAL A 38 8.98 9.08 19.22
N GLU A 39 8.64 10.33 19.50
CA GLU A 39 8.44 10.83 20.86
C GLU A 39 7.31 10.10 21.58
N SER A 40 6.14 9.96 20.93
CA SER A 40 5.00 9.21 21.46
C SER A 40 5.34 7.74 21.75
N THR A 41 6.15 7.10 20.91
CA THR A 41 6.58 5.71 21.10
C THR A 41 7.63 5.61 22.22
N ASN A 42 8.54 6.59 22.32
CA ASN A 42 9.55 6.64 23.38
C ASN A 42 8.94 6.84 24.77
N SER A 43 7.86 7.60 24.88
CA SER A 43 7.11 7.82 26.13
C SER A 43 6.44 6.57 26.69
N GLN A 44 6.35 5.49 25.91
CA GLN A 44 5.79 4.20 26.36
C GLN A 44 6.83 3.32 27.06
N PHE A 45 8.12 3.66 26.97
CA PHE A 45 9.16 2.91 27.68
C PHE A 45 9.19 3.29 29.17
N ASN A 46 9.45 2.29 30.04
CA ASN A 46 9.66 2.52 31.48
C ASN A 46 10.77 3.54 31.77
N VAL A 47 11.81 3.55 30.93
CA VAL A 47 12.88 4.55 30.96
C VAL A 47 13.05 5.10 29.55
N PRO A 48 12.53 6.32 29.29
CA PRO A 48 12.64 6.97 27.99
C PRO A 48 14.09 7.20 27.56
N LEU A 49 14.34 7.20 26.26
CA LEU A 49 15.60 7.64 25.68
C LEU A 49 15.73 9.18 25.74
N PRO A 50 16.96 9.72 25.78
CA PRO A 50 17.18 11.16 25.77
C PRO A 50 16.71 11.79 24.46
N VAL A 51 16.34 13.07 24.53
CA VAL A 51 15.80 13.83 23.39
C VAL A 51 16.76 13.87 22.20
N SER A 52 18.07 13.84 22.42
CA SER A 52 19.08 13.77 21.36
C SER A 52 18.95 12.50 20.51
N GLU A 53 18.78 11.35 21.15
CA GLU A 53 18.58 10.04 20.50
C GLU A 53 17.25 10.02 19.74
N VAL A 54 16.18 10.50 20.36
CA VAL A 54 14.85 10.63 19.73
C VAL A 54 14.94 11.45 18.45
N LYS A 55 15.60 12.63 18.51
CA LYS A 55 15.82 13.50 17.35
C LYS A 55 16.64 12.82 16.26
N ALA A 56 17.69 12.08 16.63
CA ALA A 56 18.53 11.36 15.68
C ALA A 56 17.76 10.26 14.95
N ILE A 57 16.98 9.45 15.68
CA ILE A 57 16.12 8.39 15.13
C ILE A 57 15.08 9.00 14.19
N ALA A 58 14.35 10.02 14.65
CA ALA A 58 13.33 10.69 13.85
C ALA A 58 13.91 11.25 12.54
N LYS A 59 15.05 11.95 12.62
CA LYS A 59 15.74 12.51 11.45
C LYS A 59 16.19 11.42 10.48
N SER A 60 16.71 10.30 10.98
CA SER A 60 17.14 9.16 10.16
C SER A 60 15.97 8.58 9.37
N ILE A 61 14.87 8.25 10.06
CA ILE A 61 13.67 7.68 9.44
C ILE A 61 13.07 8.67 8.44
N ALA A 62 12.87 9.92 8.83
CA ALA A 62 12.20 10.91 7.99
C ALA A 62 12.96 11.19 6.70
N ASN A 63 14.29 11.35 6.77
CA ASN A 63 15.11 11.60 5.58
C ASN A 63 15.15 10.39 4.64
N TRP A 64 15.29 9.18 5.18
CA TRP A 64 15.33 7.98 4.38
C TRP A 64 14.00 7.73 3.68
N THR A 65 12.88 7.83 4.38
CA THR A 65 11.56 7.63 3.76
C THR A 65 11.24 8.72 2.75
N TYR A 66 11.59 9.99 3.01
CA TYR A 66 11.39 11.09 2.06
C TYR A 66 12.13 10.86 0.74
N ARG A 67 13.34 10.27 0.78
CA ARG A 67 14.13 9.94 -0.41
C ARG A 67 13.67 8.67 -1.12
N GLU A 68 13.22 7.66 -0.39
CA GLU A 68 12.91 6.33 -0.94
C GLU A 68 11.43 6.13 -1.31
N PHE A 69 10.49 6.81 -0.66
CA PHE A 69 9.05 6.61 -0.84
C PHE A 69 8.45 7.71 -1.71
N THR A 70 8.84 7.70 -2.98
CA THR A 70 8.26 8.60 -4.00
C THR A 70 7.16 7.90 -4.80
N PRO A 71 6.22 8.66 -5.41
CA PRO A 71 5.19 8.09 -6.29
C PRO A 71 5.77 7.25 -7.43
N GLU A 72 6.89 7.67 -8.02
CA GLU A 72 7.56 7.00 -9.13
C GLU A 72 8.12 5.64 -8.68
N LYS A 73 8.85 5.61 -7.55
CA LYS A 73 9.40 4.37 -6.99
C LYS A 73 8.28 3.41 -6.59
N LYS A 74 7.16 3.92 -6.06
CA LYS A 74 5.97 3.11 -5.74
C LYS A 74 5.35 2.50 -7.00
N SER A 75 5.19 3.30 -8.06
CA SER A 75 4.69 2.81 -9.36
C SER A 75 5.57 1.70 -9.92
N GLN A 76 6.90 1.90 -9.92
CA GLN A 76 7.87 0.89 -10.35
C GLN A 76 7.80 -0.39 -9.49
N TRP A 77 7.63 -0.25 -8.17
CA TRP A 77 7.46 -1.39 -7.27
C TRP A 77 6.19 -2.18 -7.58
N HIS A 78 5.05 -1.49 -7.79
CA HIS A 78 3.79 -2.13 -8.18
C HIS A 78 3.89 -2.82 -9.54
N ALA A 79 4.52 -2.18 -10.53
CA ALA A 79 4.72 -2.77 -11.85
C ALA A 79 5.54 -4.07 -11.77
N LYS A 80 6.66 -4.06 -11.04
CA LYS A 80 7.49 -5.26 -10.81
C LYS A 80 6.71 -6.37 -10.10
N LYS A 81 5.94 -6.04 -9.06
CA LYS A 81 5.13 -7.00 -8.31
C LYS A 81 3.97 -7.56 -9.16
N GLY A 82 3.28 -6.70 -9.90
CA GLY A 82 2.19 -7.06 -10.80
C GLY A 82 2.66 -7.96 -11.93
N ALA A 83 3.81 -7.67 -12.55
CA ALA A 83 4.41 -8.53 -13.57
C ALA A 83 4.75 -9.92 -13.04
N LYS A 84 5.32 -10.02 -11.83
CA LYS A 84 5.55 -11.32 -11.17
C LYS A 84 4.23 -12.04 -10.90
N GLY A 85 3.23 -11.33 -10.36
CA GLY A 85 1.91 -11.87 -10.07
C GLY A 85 1.22 -12.43 -11.32
N GLY A 86 1.19 -11.65 -12.40
CA GLY A 86 0.58 -12.03 -13.67
C GLY A 86 1.25 -13.24 -14.35
N LYS A 87 2.57 -13.42 -14.17
CA LYS A 87 3.29 -14.61 -14.65
C LYS A 87 2.93 -15.87 -13.88
N VAL A 88 2.70 -15.75 -12.57
CA VAL A 88 2.38 -16.89 -11.69
C VAL A 88 0.90 -17.25 -11.76
N SER A 89 0.03 -16.24 -11.82
CA SER A 89 -1.40 -16.46 -11.92
C SER A 89 -1.77 -17.01 -13.29
N LYS A 90 -2.27 -18.24 -13.35
CA LYS A 90 -3.08 -18.70 -14.48
C LYS A 90 -4.44 -18.05 -14.30
N GLY A 91 -4.72 -16.96 -15.03
CA GLY A 91 -5.95 -16.21 -14.90
C GLY A 91 -7.16 -17.15 -14.85
N GLY A 92 -7.69 -17.37 -13.64
CA GLY A 92 -9.01 -17.95 -13.49
C GLY A 92 -9.95 -16.87 -14.01
N GLY A 93 -10.25 -16.94 -15.30
CA GLY A 93 -11.10 -15.96 -15.96
C GLY A 93 -12.44 -15.84 -15.23
N ARG A 94 -13.30 -14.94 -15.73
CA ARG A 94 -14.68 -14.90 -15.26
C ARG A 94 -15.26 -16.33 -15.29
N PRO A 95 -15.91 -16.80 -14.20
CA PRO A 95 -16.56 -18.10 -14.20
C PRO A 95 -17.40 -18.27 -15.47
N SER A 96 -17.32 -19.46 -16.06
CA SER A 96 -18.11 -19.82 -17.24
C SER A 96 -19.58 -19.49 -16.97
N LEU A 97 -20.26 -18.88 -17.96
CA LEU A 97 -21.71 -18.74 -17.91
C LEU A 97 -22.42 -20.10 -18.06
N ASN A 98 -21.66 -21.19 -18.21
CA ASN A 98 -22.10 -22.47 -18.75
C ASN A 98 -22.74 -22.30 -20.13
N GLU A 99 -23.74 -23.11 -20.44
CA GLU A 99 -24.44 -23.10 -21.72
C GLU A 99 -25.96 -22.93 -21.52
N PRO A 100 -26.44 -21.82 -20.93
CA PRO A 100 -27.86 -21.61 -20.63
C PRO A 100 -28.74 -21.62 -21.89
N TRP A 101 -28.16 -21.35 -23.05
CA TRP A 101 -28.84 -21.48 -24.34
C TRP A 101 -29.20 -22.93 -24.69
N VAL A 102 -28.45 -23.93 -24.19
CA VAL A 102 -28.76 -25.35 -24.37
C VAL A 102 -30.01 -25.72 -23.57
N GLU A 103 -30.08 -25.30 -22.30
CA GLU A 103 -31.26 -25.50 -21.45
C GLU A 103 -32.53 -24.84 -22.03
N LEU A 104 -32.35 -23.67 -22.65
CA LEU A 104 -33.42 -22.92 -23.31
C LEU A 104 -33.75 -23.43 -24.72
N GLY A 105 -33.03 -24.42 -25.26
CA GLY A 105 -33.24 -24.93 -26.62
C GLY A 105 -32.99 -23.90 -27.74
N ILE A 106 -32.19 -22.86 -27.49
CA ILE A 106 -31.89 -21.78 -28.44
C ILE A 106 -30.40 -21.74 -28.81
N SER A 107 -30.08 -21.08 -29.93
CA SER A 107 -28.66 -20.87 -30.29
C SER A 107 -27.97 -19.89 -29.34
N ARG A 108 -26.65 -20.06 -29.14
CA ARG A 108 -25.80 -19.11 -28.38
C ARG A 108 -25.98 -17.66 -28.87
N ARG A 109 -26.08 -17.45 -30.18
CA ARG A 109 -26.29 -16.12 -30.78
C ARG A 109 -27.64 -15.53 -30.36
N THR A 110 -28.70 -16.34 -30.37
CA THR A 110 -30.05 -15.93 -29.95
C THR A 110 -30.06 -15.51 -28.48
N TYR A 111 -29.44 -16.30 -27.60
CA TYR A 111 -29.36 -16.00 -26.17
C TYR A 111 -28.75 -14.61 -25.89
N PHE A 112 -27.57 -14.32 -26.42
CA PHE A 112 -26.93 -13.02 -26.19
C PHE A 112 -27.71 -11.85 -26.81
N ARG A 113 -28.34 -12.06 -27.98
CA ARG A 113 -29.21 -11.05 -28.60
C ARG A 113 -30.42 -10.76 -27.71
N TRP A 114 -31.14 -11.77 -27.26
CA TRP A 114 -32.32 -11.62 -26.42
C TRP A 114 -31.99 -10.99 -25.06
N LYS A 115 -30.88 -11.40 -24.45
CA LYS A 115 -30.34 -10.79 -23.23
C LYS A 115 -30.02 -9.31 -23.41
N SER A 116 -29.45 -8.91 -24.55
CA SER A 116 -29.18 -7.49 -24.85
C SER A 116 -30.45 -6.67 -25.09
N THR A 117 -31.54 -7.31 -25.50
CA THR A 117 -32.83 -6.67 -25.80
C THR A 117 -33.85 -6.77 -24.67
N GLY A 118 -33.48 -7.33 -23.50
CA GLY A 118 -34.37 -7.51 -22.34
C GLY A 118 -35.50 -8.53 -22.54
N LYS A 119 -35.36 -9.44 -23.50
CA LYS A 119 -36.33 -10.52 -23.78
C LYS A 119 -36.08 -11.78 -22.94
N LEU A 120 -35.03 -11.76 -22.11
CA LEU A 120 -34.53 -12.82 -21.24
C LEU A 120 -34.35 -12.24 -19.85
#